data_AF-A0A7X8FQ75-F1
#
_entry.id   AF-A0A7X8FQ75-F1
#
_cell.length_a   1.000
_cell.length_b   1.000
_cell.length_c   1.000
_cell.angle_alpha   90.00
_cell.angle_beta   90.00
_cell.angle_gamma   90.00
#
_symmetry.space_group_name_H-M   'P 1'
#
loop_
_entity.id
_entity.type
_entity.pdbx_description
1 polymer ?
#
loop_
_entity_poly.entity_id
_entity_poly.type
_entity_poly.pdbx_seq_one_letter_code
_entity_poly.pdbx_strand_id
1 'polypeptide(L)'
;MKTIKGSIQITHAEVDQIEEKTAALLSGMLQDNQLTANDLASVLIGATDDLPGGFAEKAMEKASLSDVPLFGIQQFRYQSGMDRCIQIVMYPKQRLKDPKNRLLGCESWGMEI
;
A
#
# COMPACT_ATOMS: atom_id res chain seq x y z
N MET A 1 10.31 16.51 0.85
CA MET A 1 9.02 15.87 0.48
C MET A 1 8.72 14.81 1.53
N LYS A 2 7.49 14.72 2.04
CA LYS A 2 7.09 13.64 2.96
C LYS A 2 6.18 12.68 2.21
N THR A 3 6.32 11.39 2.45
CA THR A 3 5.48 10.32 1.88
C THR A 3 4.55 9.76 2.93
N ILE A 4 3.52 9.03 2.48
CA ILE A 4 2.63 8.28 3.38
C ILE A 4 2.93 6.80 3.21
N LYS A 5 3.12 6.09 4.32
CA LYS A 5 3.31 4.65 4.33
C LYS A 5 2.05 3.92 4.77
N GLY A 6 1.76 2.82 4.10
CA GLY A 6 0.73 1.88 4.50
C GLY A 6 1.25 0.45 4.49
N SER A 7 0.69 -0.40 5.34
CA SER A 7 0.97 -1.83 5.30
C SER A 7 -0.23 -2.65 5.73
N ILE A 8 -0.37 -3.84 5.15
CA ILE A 8 -1.39 -4.81 5.54
C ILE A 8 -0.86 -6.23 5.42
N GLN A 9 -1.16 -7.06 6.42
CA GLN A 9 -0.98 -8.51 6.32
C GLN A 9 -2.27 -9.16 5.85
N ILE A 10 -2.18 -9.97 4.79
CA ILE A 10 -3.32 -10.70 4.24
C ILE A 10 -3.49 -12.03 4.99
N THR A 11 -4.66 -12.21 5.61
CA THR A 11 -5.00 -13.44 6.34
C THR A 11 -5.50 -14.58 5.45
N HIS A 12 -6.05 -14.26 4.27
CA HIS A 12 -6.61 -15.23 3.32
C HIS A 12 -6.13 -14.85 1.91
N ALA A 13 -5.39 -15.72 1.26
CA ALA A 13 -4.68 -15.43 0.00
C ALA A 13 -5.53 -15.66 -1.27
N GLU A 14 -6.84 -15.42 -1.19
CA GLU A 14 -7.68 -15.38 -2.39
C GLU A 14 -7.45 -14.05 -3.13
N VAL A 15 -7.30 -14.10 -4.46
CA VAL A 15 -6.95 -12.92 -5.27
C VAL A 15 -7.92 -11.77 -5.05
N ASP A 16 -9.23 -12.04 -5.12
CA ASP A 16 -10.25 -11.01 -4.90
C ASP A 16 -10.12 -10.37 -3.51
N GLN A 17 -9.81 -11.16 -2.48
CA GLN A 17 -9.62 -10.62 -1.12
C GLN A 17 -8.36 -9.77 -1.00
N ILE A 18 -7.27 -10.16 -1.69
CA ILE A 18 -6.03 -9.38 -1.74
C ILE A 18 -6.30 -8.01 -2.36
N GLU A 19 -7.01 -7.98 -3.48
CA GLU A 19 -7.40 -6.73 -4.17
C GLU A 19 -8.27 -5.85 -3.28
N GLU A 20 -9.34 -6.39 -2.70
CA GLU A 20 -10.28 -5.64 -1.84
C GLU A 20 -9.57 -5.06 -0.61
N LYS A 21 -8.74 -5.86 0.06
CA LYS A 21 -8.00 -5.40 1.24
C LYS A 21 -6.96 -4.34 0.89
N THR A 22 -6.29 -4.48 -0.25
CA THR A 22 -5.34 -3.48 -0.74
C THR A 22 -6.05 -2.18 -1.12
N ALA A 23 -7.20 -2.26 -1.79
CA ALA A 23 -8.02 -1.10 -2.15
C ALA A 23 -8.55 -0.37 -0.91
N ALA A 24 -8.98 -1.12 0.11
CA ALA A 24 -9.40 -0.56 1.39
C ALA A 24 -8.25 0.14 2.13
N LEU A 25 -7.04 -0.42 2.09
CA LEU A 25 -5.84 0.23 2.63
C LEU A 25 -5.54 1.54 1.89
N LEU A 26 -5.51 1.53 0.55
CA LEU A 26 -5.30 2.72 -0.28
C LEU A 26 -6.32 3.83 0.05
N SER A 27 -7.61 3.47 0.07
CA SER A 27 -8.70 4.40 0.37
C SER A 27 -8.60 4.98 1.78
N GLY A 28 -8.27 4.15 2.76
CA GLY A 28 -8.05 4.59 4.15
C GLY A 28 -6.87 5.55 4.27
N MET A 29 -5.75 5.27 3.60
CA MET A 29 -4.58 6.16 3.59
C MET A 29 -4.92 7.55 3.01
N LEU A 30 -5.68 7.61 1.91
CA LEU A 30 -6.15 8.86 1.33
C LEU A 30 -7.07 9.62 2.31
N GLN A 31 -8.04 8.93 2.89
CA GLN A 31 -9.01 9.50 3.83
C GLN A 31 -8.32 10.08 5.08
N ASP A 32 -7.38 9.35 5.67
CA ASP A 32 -6.64 9.76 6.87
C ASP A 32 -5.85 11.06 6.63
N ASN A 33 -5.39 11.27 5.39
CA ASN A 33 -4.60 12.40 4.95
C ASN A 33 -5.40 13.47 4.18
N GLN A 34 -6.71 13.29 4.00
CA GLN A 34 -7.59 14.20 3.24
C GLN A 34 -7.11 14.45 1.80
N LEU A 35 -6.66 13.39 1.12
CA LEU A 35 -6.14 13.45 -0.24
C LEU A 35 -7.09 12.78 -1.24
N THR A 36 -6.93 13.16 -2.50
CA THR A 36 -7.57 12.54 -3.66
C THR A 36 -6.52 12.04 -4.65
N ALA A 37 -6.94 11.31 -5.69
CA ALA A 37 -6.06 10.89 -6.79
C ALA A 37 -5.26 12.05 -7.40
N ASN A 38 -5.88 13.24 -7.52
CA ASN A 38 -5.27 14.43 -8.09
C ASN A 38 -4.11 14.98 -7.26
N ASP A 39 -4.00 14.59 -5.98
CA ASP A 39 -2.94 15.04 -5.08
C ASP A 39 -1.72 14.12 -5.11
N LEU A 40 -1.80 12.97 -5.79
CA LEU A 40 -0.73 11.98 -5.86
C LEU A 40 0.11 12.13 -7.14
N ALA A 41 1.43 12.12 -6.97
CA ALA A 41 2.39 12.03 -8.07
C ALA A 41 2.59 10.57 -8.51
N SER A 42 2.61 9.63 -7.56
CA SER A 42 2.75 8.19 -7.84
C SER A 42 2.45 7.36 -6.57
N VAL A 43 2.29 6.05 -6.78
CA VAL A 43 2.18 5.04 -5.73
C VAL A 43 3.16 3.90 -6.02
N LEU A 44 3.86 3.44 -4.98
CA LEU A 44 4.60 2.18 -5.01
C LEU A 44 3.84 1.14 -4.20
N ILE A 45 3.65 -0.05 -4.76
CA ILE A 45 3.06 -1.19 -4.05
C ILE A 45 4.07 -2.33 -4.05
N GLY A 46 4.50 -2.72 -2.85
CA GLY A 46 5.39 -3.85 -2.61
C GLY A 46 4.62 -5.04 -2.06
N ALA A 47 4.92 -6.26 -2.49
CA ALA A 47 4.37 -7.49 -1.88
C ALA A 47 5.46 -8.53 -1.59
N THR A 48 5.25 -9.35 -0.57
CA THR A 48 6.06 -10.56 -0.34
C THR A 48 5.87 -11.57 -1.47
N ASP A 49 6.85 -12.47 -1.64
CA ASP A 49 6.94 -13.38 -2.79
C ASP A 49 5.91 -14.53 -2.80
N ASP A 50 5.17 -14.66 -1.70
CA ASP A 50 4.09 -15.63 -1.49
C ASP A 50 2.70 -15.11 -1.86
N LEU A 51 2.58 -13.86 -2.32
CA LEU A 51 1.36 -13.31 -2.90
C LEU A 51 1.38 -13.38 -4.44
N PRO A 52 0.25 -13.66 -5.09
CA PRO A 52 0.16 -13.61 -6.55
C PRO A 52 0.45 -12.21 -7.07
N GLY A 53 1.02 -12.10 -8.27
CA GLY A 53 1.17 -10.81 -8.96
C GLY A 53 -0.15 -10.30 -9.56
N GLY A 54 -0.17 -9.04 -10.01
CA GLY A 54 -1.29 -8.44 -10.77
C GLY A 54 -2.48 -7.92 -9.95
N PHE A 55 -2.49 -8.11 -8.63
CA PHE A 55 -3.53 -7.54 -7.76
C PHE A 55 -3.43 -6.00 -7.63
N ALA A 56 -2.24 -5.42 -7.85
CA ALA A 56 -1.95 -4.03 -7.53
C ALA A 56 -2.74 -3.06 -8.44
N GLU A 57 -2.78 -3.36 -9.73
CA GLU A 57 -3.53 -2.61 -10.74
C GLU A 57 -5.03 -2.64 -10.42
N LYS A 58 -5.56 -3.82 -10.06
CA LYS A 58 -6.97 -3.98 -9.69
C LYS A 58 -7.31 -3.30 -8.37
N ALA A 59 -6.42 -3.34 -7.39
CA ALA A 59 -6.60 -2.59 -6.16
C ALA A 59 -6.61 -1.07 -6.39
N MET A 60 -5.74 -0.54 -7.28
CA MET A 60 -5.75 0.86 -7.67
C MET A 60 -7.06 1.25 -8.39
N GLU A 61 -7.55 0.40 -9.30
CA GLU A 61 -8.84 0.60 -9.98
C GLU A 61 -10.00 0.70 -8.97
N LYS A 62 -10.11 -0.27 -8.06
CA LYS A 62 -11.13 -0.29 -7.00
C LYS A 62 -11.03 0.91 -6.05
N ALA A 63 -9.83 1.43 -5.83
CA ALA A 63 -9.58 2.64 -5.03
C ALA A 63 -9.77 3.95 -5.81
N SER A 64 -10.25 3.92 -7.06
CA SER A 64 -10.40 5.10 -7.93
C SER A 64 -9.06 5.84 -8.18
N LEU A 65 -7.98 5.08 -8.33
CA LEU A 65 -6.62 5.57 -8.55
C LEU A 65 -6.06 5.17 -9.93
N SER A 66 -6.89 4.76 -10.88
CA SER A 66 -6.46 4.26 -12.19
C SER A 66 -5.56 5.23 -12.99
N ASP A 67 -5.70 6.54 -12.77
CA ASP A 67 -4.90 7.57 -13.45
C ASP A 67 -3.59 7.92 -12.71
N VAL A 68 -3.36 7.35 -11.52
CA VAL A 68 -2.15 7.60 -10.74
C VAL A 68 -1.06 6.60 -11.13
N PRO A 69 0.16 7.05 -11.46
CA PRO A 69 1.25 6.15 -11.81
C PRO A 69 1.53 5.13 -10.70
N LEU A 70 1.45 3.85 -11.04
CA LEU A 70 1.76 2.71 -10.18
C LEU A 70 3.08 2.08 -10.61
N PHE A 71 3.91 1.71 -9.63
CA PHE A 71 5.00 0.76 -9.85
C PHE A 71 4.94 -0.36 -8.80
N GLY A 72 4.73 -1.59 -9.27
CA GLY A 72 4.70 -2.80 -8.46
C GLY A 72 6.11 -3.34 -8.21
N ILE A 73 6.40 -3.75 -6.97
CA ILE A 73 7.72 -4.24 -6.55
C ILE A 73 7.55 -5.52 -5.72
N GLN A 74 8.47 -6.47 -5.88
CA GLN A 74 8.60 -7.60 -4.97
C GLN A 74 9.49 -7.22 -3.78
N GLN A 75 9.02 -7.47 -2.56
CA GLN A 75 9.77 -7.20 -1.33
C GLN A 75 10.93 -8.18 -1.16
N PHE A 76 11.96 -7.77 -0.43
CA PHE A 76 13.02 -8.68 -0.01
C PHE A 76 12.46 -9.80 0.86
N ARG A 77 12.96 -11.02 0.64
CA ARG A 77 12.61 -12.18 1.46
C ARG A 77 13.53 -12.25 2.68
N TYR A 78 12.95 -12.13 3.87
CA TYR A 78 13.66 -12.28 5.14
C TYR A 78 13.26 -13.60 5.81
N GLN A 79 14.21 -14.35 6.37
CA GLN A 79 13.93 -15.63 7.03
C GLN A 79 12.99 -15.50 8.24
N SER A 80 13.07 -14.38 8.97
CA SER A 80 12.18 -14.03 10.08
C SER A 80 11.08 -13.05 9.67
N GLY A 81 10.88 -12.82 8.37
CA GLY A 81 9.86 -11.93 7.85
C GLY A 81 8.48 -12.53 8.01
N MET A 82 7.49 -11.67 8.22
CA MET A 82 6.09 -12.05 8.04
C MET A 82 5.74 -12.28 6.58
N ASP A 83 4.93 -13.31 6.37
CA ASP A 83 4.32 -13.71 5.10
C ASP A 83 3.13 -12.81 4.74
N ARG A 84 2.75 -12.84 3.46
CA ARG A 84 1.56 -12.19 2.89
C ARG A 84 1.43 -10.71 3.24
N CYS A 85 2.54 -9.98 3.21
CA CYS A 85 2.57 -8.57 3.56
C CYS A 85 2.58 -7.71 2.31
N ILE A 86 1.72 -6.69 2.30
CA ILE A 86 1.67 -5.65 1.27
C ILE A 86 2.10 -4.34 1.90
N GLN A 87 2.98 -3.61 1.23
CA GLN A 87 3.48 -2.31 1.64
C GLN A 87 3.19 -1.28 0.56
N ILE A 88 2.76 -0.10 0.96
CA ILE A 88 2.39 0.98 0.05
C ILE A 88 3.15 2.24 0.45
N VAL A 89 3.71 2.93 -0.54
CA VAL A 89 4.22 4.29 -0.39
C VAL A 89 3.49 5.20 -1.36
N MET A 90 2.74 6.16 -0.82
CA MET A 90 2.15 7.24 -1.62
C MET A 90 3.08 8.44 -1.65
N TYR A 91 3.23 9.02 -2.84
CA TYR A 91 4.00 10.23 -3.07
C TYR A 91 3.04 11.38 -3.39
N PRO A 92 2.72 12.25 -2.42
CA PRO A 92 1.92 13.43 -2.68
C PRO A 92 2.70 14.45 -3.53
N LYS A 93 2.02 15.17 -4.41
CA LYS A 93 2.58 16.27 -5.22
C LYS A 93 3.09 17.42 -4.34
N GLN A 94 2.45 17.63 -3.19
CA GLN A 94 2.76 18.71 -2.26
C GLN A 94 3.38 18.18 -0.97
N ARG A 95 4.08 19.06 -0.24
CA ARG A 95 4.66 18.70 1.06
C ARG A 95 3.56 18.64 2.12
N LEU A 96 3.35 17.47 2.71
CA LEU A 96 2.53 17.31 3.90
C LEU A 96 3.28 17.77 5.17
N LYS A 97 2.57 18.44 6.08
CA LYS A 97 3.11 18.84 7.39
C LYS A 97 3.23 17.63 8.32
N ASP A 98 2.17 16.82 8.40
CA ASP A 98 2.06 15.67 9.29
C ASP A 98 1.34 14.50 8.60
N PRO A 99 2.06 13.68 7.81
CA PRO A 99 1.46 12.55 7.10
C PRO A 99 1.08 11.44 8.09
N LYS A 100 -0.13 10.90 7.93
CA LYS A 100 -0.64 9.78 8.73
C LYS A 100 -0.41 8.47 8.02
N ASN A 101 0.44 7.63 8.60
CA ASN A 101 0.67 6.28 8.12
C ASN A 101 -0.46 5.35 8.59
N ARG A 102 -0.70 4.25 7.85
CA ARG A 102 -1.75 3.26 8.18
C ARG A 102 -1.19 1.84 8.15
N LEU A 103 -0.96 1.25 9.32
CA LEU A 103 -0.34 -0.07 9.46
C LEU A 103 -1.38 -1.06 10.02
N LEU A 104 -1.62 -2.17 9.33
CA LEU A 104 -2.66 -3.14 9.67
C LEU A 104 -2.07 -4.55 9.75
N GLY A 105 -1.76 -5.03 10.96
CA GLY A 105 -1.22 -6.37 11.16
C GLY A 105 0.25 -6.53 10.70
N CYS A 106 0.93 -5.44 10.34
CA CYS A 106 2.36 -5.44 10.02
C CYS A 106 3.25 -4.66 10.99
N GLU A 107 2.79 -4.50 12.23
CA GLU A 107 3.43 -3.62 13.24
C GLU A 107 4.80 -4.13 13.70
N SER A 108 5.05 -5.44 13.62
CA SER A 108 6.31 -6.08 14.03
C SER A 108 7.36 -6.15 12.91
N TRP A 109 7.06 -5.69 11.69
CA TRP A 109 7.96 -5.77 10.54
C TRP A 109 9.04 -4.67 10.58
N GLY A 110 9.83 -4.59 11.65
CA GLY A 110 11.05 -3.77 11.76
C GLY A 110 10.92 -2.30 11.34
N MET A 111 9.70 -1.77 11.28
CA MET A 111 9.39 -0.42 10.85
C MET A 111 9.15 0.43 12.10
N GLU A 112 10.16 0.53 12.96
CA GLU A 112 10.29 1.75 13.75
C GLU A 112 10.60 2.86 12.74
N ILE A 113 9.58 3.68 12.45
CA ILE A 113 9.67 4.87 11.59
C ILE A 113 10.01 6.07 12.46
#